data_AF-A0A496BFU1-F1
#
_entry.id   AF-A0A496BFU1-F1
#
_cell.length_a   1.000
_cell.length_b   1.000
_cell.length_c   1.000
_cell.angle_alpha   90.00
_cell.angle_beta   90.00
_cell.angle_gamma   90.00
#
_symmetry.space_group_name_H-M   'P 1'
#
loop_
_entity.id
_entity.type
_entity.pdbx_description
1 polymer ?
#
loop_
_entity_poly.entity_id
_entity_poly.type
_entity_poly.pdbx_seq_one_letter_code
_entity_poly.pdbx_strand_id
1 'polypeptide(L)'
;AGMAGDRPPPYGKTTSRDDDMVEDRPTPYGSTTSRDNVAGDRPPPYGKTTSRDDDMVEDRPTPYASGTVARGPVPRALSNTNTVLTPHPGEMARLIGKPISAIEADRIGIAQQFAQEWGVTLLLKGAPTVTACADGSTWINSTGNPGMATAGMGDVLTGIIAGLMAQGLSGETAAVLGSYLHGLAGDIAAASLGMHGLIASDVLNAVPQAVKKAE
;
A
#
# COMPACT_ATOMS: atom_id res chain seq x y z
N ALA A 1 15.81 -8.79 -52.66
CA ALA A 1 15.33 -10.08 -52.16
C ALA A 1 16.47 -10.73 -51.40
N GLY A 2 16.38 -11.22 -50.17
CA GLY A 2 15.29 -11.37 -49.21
C GLY A 2 15.91 -11.80 -47.88
N MET A 3 15.20 -11.52 -46.78
CA MET A 3 15.54 -11.84 -45.40
C MET A 3 15.55 -13.35 -45.09
N ALA A 4 16.26 -13.73 -44.01
CA ALA A 4 15.87 -14.64 -42.91
C ALA A 4 17.14 -15.30 -42.34
N GLY A 5 17.39 -15.45 -41.04
CA GLY A 5 16.53 -15.33 -39.86
C GLY A 5 16.83 -16.51 -38.94
N ASP A 6 17.82 -16.40 -38.05
CA ASP A 6 18.10 -17.40 -37.02
C ASP A 6 17.22 -17.16 -35.79
N ARG A 7 16.35 -18.12 -35.49
CA ARG A 7 15.66 -18.25 -34.20
C ARG A 7 16.12 -19.56 -33.54
N PRO A 8 16.51 -19.57 -32.25
CA PRO A 8 16.70 -20.81 -31.50
C PRO A 8 15.36 -21.42 -31.03
N PRO A 9 15.31 -22.73 -30.73
CA PRO A 9 14.07 -23.47 -30.48
C PRO A 9 13.54 -23.33 -29.04
N PRO A 10 12.24 -23.57 -28.79
CA PRO A 10 11.63 -23.45 -27.47
C PRO A 10 11.66 -24.77 -26.66
N TYR A 11 11.94 -24.61 -25.37
CA TYR A 11 11.55 -25.40 -24.18
C TYR A 11 11.11 -26.87 -24.34
N GLY A 12 11.85 -27.75 -23.67
CA GLY A 12 11.56 -29.18 -23.49
C GLY A 12 10.37 -29.44 -22.56
N LYS A 13 9.59 -30.47 -22.92
CA LYS A 13 8.59 -31.12 -22.08
C LYS A 13 9.22 -32.32 -21.39
N THR A 14 9.09 -32.42 -20.07
CA THR A 14 9.37 -33.63 -19.28
C THR A 14 8.07 -34.34 -18.92
N THR A 15 7.90 -35.55 -19.45
CA THR A 15 7.03 -36.65 -18.99
C THR A 15 7.72 -37.91 -19.51
N SER A 16 7.91 -39.05 -18.83
CA SER A 16 7.16 -39.73 -17.79
C SER A 16 7.96 -41.00 -17.37
N ARG A 17 7.77 -41.42 -16.10
CA ARG A 17 7.78 -42.81 -15.55
C ARG A 17 9.06 -43.66 -15.66
N ASP A 18 9.53 -44.14 -14.50
CA ASP A 18 9.35 -45.52 -13.98
C ASP A 18 9.83 -45.50 -12.50
N ASP A 19 8.93 -45.77 -11.55
CA ASP A 19 8.81 -47.04 -10.81
C ASP A 19 10.06 -47.39 -10.00
N ASP A 20 9.99 -47.20 -8.68
CA ASP A 20 10.48 -48.23 -7.75
C ASP A 20 9.84 -48.10 -6.36
N MET A 21 9.35 -49.25 -5.91
CA MET A 21 8.62 -49.53 -4.68
C MET A 21 9.57 -49.69 -3.50
N VAL A 22 9.26 -49.13 -2.33
CA VAL A 22 9.59 -49.75 -1.03
C VAL A 22 8.49 -49.45 0.01
N GLU A 23 7.85 -50.54 0.42
CA GLU A 23 7.10 -50.91 1.66
C GLU A 23 7.63 -50.27 2.97
N ASP A 24 7.03 -50.28 4.17
CA ASP A 24 5.72 -50.56 4.77
C ASP A 24 5.90 -50.27 6.32
N ARG A 25 4.84 -49.78 7.00
CA ARG A 25 4.56 -49.80 8.48
C ARG A 25 5.38 -48.97 9.51
N PRO A 26 4.88 -48.78 10.77
CA PRO A 26 3.58 -48.26 11.22
C PRO A 26 3.72 -47.19 12.36
N THR A 27 2.62 -46.53 12.76
CA THR A 27 2.52 -45.58 13.91
C THR A 27 2.49 -46.29 15.28
N PRO A 28 2.61 -45.56 16.42
CA PRO A 28 1.42 -45.46 17.29
C PRO A 28 1.26 -44.17 18.14
N TYR A 29 -0.01 -43.78 18.31
CA TYR A 29 -0.71 -43.20 19.49
C TYR A 29 0.02 -42.50 20.65
N GLY A 30 -0.61 -41.42 21.15
CA GLY A 30 -0.52 -41.00 22.56
C GLY A 30 -1.21 -39.67 22.89
N SER A 31 -2.42 -39.73 23.45
CA SER A 31 -3.18 -38.61 24.01
C SER A 31 -3.02 -38.54 25.55
N THR A 32 -3.40 -37.38 26.13
CA THR A 32 -3.98 -37.12 27.48
C THR A 32 -3.20 -36.27 28.53
N THR A 33 -3.91 -35.21 28.99
CA THR A 33 -4.07 -34.65 30.37
C THR A 33 -2.88 -33.98 31.08
N SER A 34 -2.93 -32.69 31.45
CA SER A 34 -3.70 -32.00 32.52
C SER A 34 -3.13 -32.15 33.95
N ARG A 35 -2.83 -30.99 34.58
CA ARG A 35 -2.79 -30.58 36.02
C ARG A 35 -1.67 -29.54 36.22
N ASP A 36 -1.96 -28.27 36.47
CA ASP A 36 -2.48 -27.60 37.69
C ASP A 36 -1.45 -27.42 38.82
N ASN A 37 -1.17 -26.14 39.16
CA ASN A 37 -0.97 -25.52 40.49
C ASN A 37 -0.44 -24.07 40.28
N VAL A 38 -1.19 -22.97 40.46
CA VAL A 38 -1.68 -22.30 41.71
C VAL A 38 -0.49 -21.81 42.57
N ALA A 39 -0.33 -20.57 43.06
CA ALA A 39 -1.18 -19.39 43.35
C ALA A 39 -0.32 -18.11 43.49
N GLY A 40 -0.96 -16.92 43.50
CA GLY A 40 -0.39 -15.70 44.08
C GLY A 40 -1.20 -14.41 43.85
N ASP A 41 -2.13 -14.11 44.76
CA ASP A 41 -2.93 -12.88 44.86
C ASP A 41 -2.10 -11.59 45.07
N ARG A 42 -2.51 -10.48 44.42
CA ARG A 42 -2.59 -9.08 44.94
C ARG A 42 -3.04 -8.08 43.84
N PRO A 43 -4.01 -7.17 44.10
CA PRO A 43 -4.30 -6.02 43.22
C PRO A 43 -3.79 -4.69 43.89
N PRO A 44 -4.05 -3.48 43.33
CA PRO A 44 -3.11 -2.62 42.61
C PRO A 44 -2.78 -1.29 43.36
N PRO A 45 -1.97 -0.39 42.78
CA PRO A 45 -2.40 1.02 42.63
C PRO A 45 -1.97 1.54 41.24
N TYR A 46 -2.76 2.27 40.45
CA TYR A 46 -3.20 3.67 40.51
C TYR A 46 -4.34 3.77 39.48
N GLY A 47 -5.39 4.58 39.50
CA GLY A 47 -5.87 5.72 40.28
C GLY A 47 -6.93 6.38 39.37
N LYS A 48 -8.19 6.48 39.81
CA LYS A 48 -9.24 7.24 39.10
C LYS A 48 -9.41 8.57 39.82
N THR A 49 -9.14 9.68 39.12
CA THR A 49 -9.65 11.04 39.36
C THR A 49 -9.29 11.86 38.12
N THR A 50 -10.06 12.79 37.54
CA THR A 50 -11.47 13.23 37.58
C THR A 50 -11.55 14.28 36.45
N SER A 51 -12.73 14.41 35.84
CA SER A 51 -13.33 15.65 35.27
C SER A 51 -12.66 16.39 34.10
N ARG A 52 -13.48 16.56 33.04
CA ARG A 52 -13.57 17.71 32.11
C ARG A 52 -12.36 17.87 31.18
N ASP A 53 -12.46 17.75 29.87
CA ASP A 53 -13.48 18.34 28.99
C ASP A 53 -13.96 17.35 27.91
N ASP A 54 -15.28 17.26 27.76
CA ASP A 54 -15.94 16.61 26.62
C ASP A 54 -15.79 17.52 25.40
N ASP A 55 -14.64 17.48 24.73
CA ASP A 55 -14.52 18.04 23.38
C ASP A 55 -15.15 17.06 22.37
N MET A 56 -16.47 17.16 22.28
CA MET A 56 -17.28 16.61 21.21
C MET A 56 -16.84 17.26 19.90
N VAL A 57 -16.01 16.58 19.10
CA VAL A 57 -15.86 16.95 17.69
C VAL A 57 -17.18 16.66 17.01
N GLU A 58 -17.90 17.73 16.63
CA GLU A 58 -19.20 17.66 15.99
C GLU A 58 -19.19 16.68 14.81
N ASP A 59 -20.17 15.77 14.82
CA ASP A 59 -20.48 14.84 13.74
C ASP A 59 -20.87 15.64 12.50
N ARG A 60 -19.90 15.88 11.61
CA ARG A 60 -20.16 16.58 10.33
C ARG A 60 -20.93 15.63 9.41
N PRO A 61 -22.17 15.96 9.00
CA PRO A 61 -22.93 15.11 8.09
C PRO A 61 -22.24 15.07 6.72
N THR A 62 -21.92 13.86 6.25
CA THR A 62 -21.29 13.65 4.93
C THR A 62 -22.36 13.45 3.84
N PRO A 63 -22.15 13.96 2.60
CA PRO A 63 -23.18 14.03 1.58
C PRO A 63 -23.47 12.72 0.81
N TYR A 64 -23.00 11.55 1.26
CA TYR A 64 -23.17 10.28 0.53
C TYR A 64 -23.79 9.18 1.39
N ALA A 65 -25.09 9.31 1.66
CA ALA A 65 -25.92 8.22 2.16
C ALA A 65 -26.66 7.53 0.99
N SER A 66 -26.00 6.56 0.34
CA SER A 66 -26.71 5.51 -0.41
C SER A 66 -25.76 4.33 -0.68
N GLY A 67 -25.79 3.34 0.21
CA GLY A 67 -25.00 2.12 0.08
C GLY A 67 -24.82 1.44 1.42
N THR A 68 -25.45 0.27 1.58
CA THR A 68 -25.49 -0.54 2.80
C THR A 68 -24.13 -1.19 3.10
N VAL A 69 -23.18 -0.40 3.60
CA VAL A 69 -22.05 -0.90 4.40
C VAL A 69 -22.14 -0.19 5.73
N ALA A 70 -22.32 -0.96 6.81
CA ALA A 70 -22.35 -0.42 8.17
C ALA A 70 -21.05 0.35 8.42
N ARG A 71 -21.13 1.68 8.45
CA ARG A 71 -20.01 2.55 8.81
C ARG A 71 -19.92 2.59 10.33
N GLY A 72 -18.96 1.87 10.89
CA GLY A 72 -18.56 2.08 12.27
C GLY A 72 -17.88 3.46 12.41
N PRO A 73 -17.80 4.01 13.63
CA PRO A 73 -17.02 5.22 13.87
C PRO A 73 -15.60 5.05 13.31
N VAL A 74 -14.97 6.15 12.85
CA VAL A 74 -13.54 6.18 12.48
C VAL A 74 -12.79 5.33 13.49
N PRO A 75 -12.06 4.27 13.09
CA PRO A 75 -11.29 3.52 14.05
C PRO A 75 -10.37 4.51 14.77
N ARG A 76 -10.62 4.71 16.07
CA ARG A 76 -9.84 5.61 16.96
C ARG A 76 -8.34 5.31 16.94
N ALA A 77 -7.96 4.17 16.34
CA ALA A 77 -6.58 3.77 16.11
C ALA A 77 -5.84 4.61 15.03
N LEU A 78 -6.53 5.32 14.13
CA LEU A 78 -5.88 6.08 13.05
C LEU A 78 -5.93 7.60 13.24
N SER A 79 -6.93 8.15 13.94
CA SER A 79 -6.97 9.57 14.25
C SER A 79 -5.81 9.92 15.20
N ASN A 80 -4.91 10.80 14.76
CA ASN A 80 -3.61 11.16 15.37
C ASN A 80 -2.40 10.28 15.00
N THR A 81 -2.51 9.40 14.01
CA THR A 81 -1.35 8.64 13.52
C THR A 81 -0.78 9.26 12.25
N ASN A 82 0.55 9.32 12.16
CA ASN A 82 1.28 9.72 10.95
C ASN A 82 1.18 8.63 9.88
N THR A 83 -0.05 8.31 9.44
CA THR A 83 -0.37 7.14 8.61
C THR A 83 -0.54 7.54 7.16
N VAL A 84 0.18 6.84 6.27
CA VAL A 84 0.05 6.94 4.81
C VAL A 84 -0.54 5.65 4.26
N LEU A 85 -1.60 5.77 3.46
CA LEU A 85 -2.20 4.64 2.73
C LEU A 85 -1.95 4.81 1.24
N THR A 86 -1.49 3.76 0.57
CA THR A 86 -1.08 3.81 -0.85
C THR A 86 -1.89 2.87 -1.75
N PRO A 87 -3.25 2.92 -1.76
CA PRO A 87 -4.03 1.96 -2.55
C PRO A 87 -3.93 2.24 -4.06
N HIS A 88 -3.97 1.18 -4.86
CA HIS A 88 -4.31 1.26 -6.28
C HIS A 88 -5.84 1.30 -6.44
N PRO A 89 -6.40 1.61 -7.64
CA PRO A 89 -7.84 1.78 -7.81
C PRO A 89 -8.66 0.54 -7.39
N GLY A 90 -8.19 -0.66 -7.69
CA GLY A 90 -8.79 -1.91 -7.19
C GLY A 90 -8.75 -2.10 -5.66
N GLU A 91 -7.67 -1.70 -4.97
CA GLU A 91 -7.61 -1.68 -3.51
C GLU A 91 -8.60 -0.65 -2.94
N MET A 92 -8.64 0.54 -3.54
CA MET A 92 -9.56 1.61 -3.15
C MET A 92 -11.02 1.20 -3.33
N ALA A 93 -11.35 0.57 -4.46
CA ALA A 93 -12.68 0.04 -4.75
C ALA A 93 -13.16 -0.94 -3.65
N ARG A 94 -12.27 -1.81 -3.17
CA ARG A 94 -12.55 -2.73 -2.05
C ARG A 94 -12.73 -2.00 -0.73
N LEU A 95 -11.90 -0.99 -0.45
CA LEU A 95 -11.95 -0.21 0.79
C LEU A 95 -13.27 0.56 0.93
N ILE A 96 -13.80 1.13 -0.16
CA ILE A 96 -15.00 2.00 -0.11
C ILE A 96 -16.27 1.35 -0.66
N GLY A 97 -16.20 0.09 -1.12
CA GLY A 97 -17.34 -0.64 -1.67
C GLY A 97 -17.92 -0.03 -2.97
N LYS A 98 -17.09 0.59 -3.81
CA LYS A 98 -17.49 1.17 -5.10
C LYS A 98 -16.77 0.48 -6.27
N PRO A 99 -17.37 0.42 -7.48
CA PRO A 99 -16.67 -0.10 -8.65
C PRO A 99 -15.48 0.79 -9.03
N ILE A 100 -14.45 0.21 -9.66
CA ILE A 100 -13.25 0.94 -10.11
C ILE A 100 -13.64 2.12 -11.03
N SER A 101 -14.66 1.96 -11.87
CA SER A 101 -15.15 3.04 -12.75
C SER A 101 -15.61 4.29 -11.99
N ALA A 102 -16.19 4.13 -10.79
CA ALA A 102 -16.55 5.26 -9.95
C ALA A 102 -15.31 5.93 -9.34
N ILE A 103 -14.25 5.16 -9.04
CA ILE A 103 -12.97 5.70 -8.56
C ILE A 103 -12.31 6.56 -9.64
N GLU A 104 -12.25 6.04 -10.87
CA GLU A 104 -11.63 6.73 -12.00
C GLU A 104 -12.40 7.98 -12.44
N ALA A 105 -13.74 7.99 -12.27
CA ALA A 105 -14.58 9.13 -12.62
C ALA A 105 -14.34 10.36 -11.73
N ASP A 106 -13.97 10.18 -10.46
CA ASP A 106 -13.68 11.27 -9.52
C ASP A 106 -12.57 10.87 -8.51
N ARG A 107 -11.35 10.71 -9.03
CA ARG A 107 -10.19 10.30 -8.22
C ARG A 107 -9.88 11.30 -7.10
N ILE A 108 -9.99 12.60 -7.40
CA ILE A 108 -9.66 13.68 -6.46
C ILE A 108 -10.69 13.75 -5.35
N GLY A 109 -11.98 13.82 -5.69
CA GLY A 109 -13.05 13.91 -4.70
C GLY A 109 -13.09 12.68 -3.79
N ILE A 110 -12.92 11.47 -4.36
CA ILE A 110 -12.86 10.24 -3.57
C ILE A 110 -11.66 10.22 -2.64
N ALA A 111 -10.48 10.61 -3.13
CA ALA A 111 -9.28 10.63 -2.29
C ALA A 111 -9.41 11.64 -1.14
N GLN A 112 -9.90 12.85 -1.44
CA GLN A 112 -10.13 13.90 -0.45
C GLN A 112 -11.15 13.50 0.61
N GLN A 113 -12.29 12.95 0.19
CA GLN A 113 -13.33 12.50 1.12
C GLN A 113 -12.80 11.41 2.05
N PHE A 114 -12.10 10.43 1.49
CA PHE A 114 -11.54 9.34 2.28
C PHE A 114 -10.46 9.83 3.25
N ALA A 115 -9.52 10.67 2.81
CA ALA A 115 -8.47 11.20 3.67
C ALA A 115 -9.03 11.98 4.87
N GLN A 116 -10.04 12.82 4.64
CA GLN A 116 -10.72 13.59 5.69
C GLN A 116 -11.58 12.69 6.60
N GLU A 117 -12.35 11.75 6.04
CA GLU A 117 -13.21 10.85 6.82
C GLU A 117 -12.39 9.94 7.75
N TRP A 118 -11.20 9.51 7.31
CA TRP A 118 -10.37 8.56 8.06
C TRP A 118 -9.21 9.21 8.82
N GLY A 119 -8.95 10.50 8.62
CA GLY A 119 -7.86 11.22 9.27
C GLY A 119 -6.47 10.71 8.87
N VAL A 120 -6.27 10.40 7.59
CA VAL A 120 -5.03 9.82 7.04
C VAL A 120 -4.48 10.60 5.86
N THR A 121 -3.22 10.37 5.50
CA THR A 121 -2.71 10.72 4.17
C THR A 121 -3.02 9.58 3.21
N LEU A 122 -3.77 9.85 2.15
CA LEU A 122 -4.10 8.88 1.11
C LEU A 122 -3.35 9.21 -0.17
N LEU A 123 -2.57 8.26 -0.69
CA LEU A 123 -1.92 8.31 -1.98
C LEU A 123 -2.60 7.29 -2.91
N LEU A 124 -3.57 7.76 -3.69
CA LEU A 124 -4.31 6.97 -4.66
C LEU A 124 -3.46 6.78 -5.93
N LYS A 125 -2.85 5.59 -6.06
CA LYS A 125 -1.97 5.22 -7.18
C LYS A 125 -2.75 5.20 -8.50
N GLY A 126 -2.06 5.52 -9.58
CA GLY A 126 -2.58 5.56 -10.95
C GLY A 126 -1.93 6.68 -11.76
N ALA A 127 -2.49 6.98 -12.93
CA ALA A 127 -1.97 7.99 -13.85
C ALA A 127 -3.01 9.11 -14.07
N PRO A 128 -2.89 10.28 -13.41
CA PRO A 128 -1.88 10.63 -12.41
C PRO A 128 -2.20 10.08 -11.01
N THR A 129 -1.16 10.02 -10.17
CA THR A 129 -1.30 9.70 -8.75
C THR A 129 -1.82 10.92 -8.00
N VAL A 130 -2.77 10.70 -7.09
CA VAL A 130 -3.39 11.75 -6.29
C VAL A 130 -3.03 11.53 -4.82
N THR A 131 -2.50 12.54 -4.15
CA THR A 131 -2.23 12.53 -2.71
C THR A 131 -3.19 13.49 -2.03
N ALA A 132 -3.99 13.02 -1.07
CA ALA A 132 -4.93 13.82 -0.30
C ALA A 132 -4.68 13.65 1.20
N CYS A 133 -4.77 14.75 1.95
CA CYS A 133 -4.49 14.79 3.39
C CYS A 133 -5.76 15.07 4.20
N ALA A 134 -5.68 14.81 5.50
CA ALA A 134 -6.81 14.92 6.43
C ALA A 134 -7.33 16.36 6.58
N ASP A 135 -6.49 17.36 6.31
CA ASP A 135 -6.86 18.79 6.30
C ASP A 135 -7.58 19.22 5.00
N GLY A 136 -7.73 18.31 4.03
CA GLY A 136 -8.36 18.55 2.73
C GLY A 136 -7.40 19.00 1.62
N SER A 137 -6.12 19.23 1.94
CA SER A 137 -5.10 19.54 0.94
C SER A 137 -4.87 18.35 0.00
N THR A 138 -4.61 18.66 -1.27
CA THR A 138 -4.48 17.66 -2.34
C THR A 138 -3.40 18.05 -3.34
N TRP A 139 -2.64 17.04 -3.77
CA TRP A 139 -1.61 17.14 -4.78
C TRP A 139 -1.82 16.11 -5.87
N ILE A 140 -1.45 16.48 -7.09
CA ILE A 140 -1.42 15.60 -8.25
C ILE A 140 0.04 15.43 -8.64
N ASN A 141 0.53 14.19 -8.65
CA ASN A 141 1.89 13.92 -9.09
C ASN A 141 1.99 14.10 -10.60
N SER A 142 2.92 14.96 -11.03
CA SER A 142 3.16 15.30 -12.44
C SER A 142 4.30 14.49 -13.08
N THR A 143 4.89 13.54 -12.35
CA THR A 143 6.04 12.75 -12.80
C THR A 143 5.66 11.29 -13.04
N GLY A 144 6.52 10.58 -13.76
CA GLY A 144 6.34 9.18 -14.12
C GLY A 144 5.78 9.00 -15.52
N ASN A 145 5.80 7.75 -15.98
CA ASN A 145 5.48 7.39 -17.35
C ASN A 145 4.75 6.04 -17.43
N PRO A 146 4.11 5.70 -18.57
CA PRO A 146 3.38 4.45 -18.74
C PRO A 146 4.21 3.17 -18.52
N GLY A 147 5.55 3.23 -18.67
CA GLY A 147 6.43 2.09 -18.39
C GLY A 147 6.45 1.66 -16.93
N MET A 148 5.97 2.52 -16.02
CA MET A 148 5.85 2.21 -14.59
C MET A 148 4.61 1.37 -14.25
N ALA A 149 3.80 0.95 -15.24
CA ALA A 149 2.66 0.07 -15.02
C ALA A 149 3.08 -1.41 -14.91
N THR A 150 4.14 -1.71 -14.14
CA THR A 150 4.69 -3.05 -13.94
C THR A 150 4.67 -3.46 -12.45
N ALA A 151 4.77 -4.76 -12.20
CA ALA A 151 4.75 -5.31 -10.84
C ALA A 151 5.94 -4.81 -10.00
N GLY A 152 5.72 -4.60 -8.70
CA GLY A 152 6.75 -4.16 -7.74
C GLY A 152 6.93 -2.64 -7.63
N MET A 153 6.36 -1.84 -8.54
CA MET A 153 6.47 -0.36 -8.48
C MET A 153 5.84 0.22 -7.20
N GLY A 154 4.74 -0.39 -6.74
CA GLY A 154 4.11 -0.03 -5.47
C GLY A 154 5.00 -0.29 -4.25
N ASP A 155 5.83 -1.34 -4.30
CA ASP A 155 6.74 -1.69 -3.20
C ASP A 155 7.91 -0.69 -3.12
N VAL A 156 8.46 -0.31 -4.27
CA VAL A 156 9.49 0.74 -4.37
C VAL A 156 8.94 2.06 -3.84
N LEU A 157 7.75 2.49 -4.29
CA LEU A 157 7.08 3.69 -3.80
C LEU A 157 6.90 3.66 -2.27
N THR A 158 6.41 2.54 -1.74
CA THR A 158 6.18 2.38 -0.29
C THR A 158 7.50 2.46 0.48
N GLY A 159 8.57 1.84 -0.01
CA GLY A 159 9.90 1.91 0.57
C GLY A 159 10.47 3.33 0.60
N ILE A 160 10.28 4.10 -0.48
CA ILE A 160 10.69 5.51 -0.55
C ILE A 160 9.96 6.33 0.52
N ILE A 161 8.63 6.22 0.59
CA ILE A 161 7.81 6.97 1.56
C ILE A 161 8.21 6.60 2.99
N ALA A 162 8.32 5.31 3.29
CA ALA A 162 8.72 4.84 4.62
C ALA A 162 10.13 5.33 5.00
N GLY A 163 11.08 5.33 4.05
CA GLY A 163 12.42 5.86 4.26
C GLY A 163 12.45 7.36 4.52
N LEU A 164 11.60 8.15 3.86
CA LEU A 164 11.44 9.58 4.11
C LEU A 164 10.81 9.84 5.49
N MET A 165 9.78 9.08 5.87
CA MET A 165 9.17 9.17 7.19
C MET A 165 10.15 8.79 8.31
N ALA A 166 10.99 7.77 8.09
CA ALA A 166 12.03 7.38 9.03
C ALA A 166 13.11 8.45 9.23
N GLN A 167 13.29 9.36 8.26
CA GLN A 167 14.16 10.53 8.37
C GLN A 167 13.49 11.72 9.10
N GLY A 168 12.24 11.58 9.53
CA GLY A 168 11.51 12.58 10.33
C GLY A 168 10.50 13.43 9.54
N LEU A 169 10.27 13.13 8.26
CA LEU A 169 9.23 13.82 7.49
C LEU A 169 7.83 13.39 7.95
N SER A 170 6.88 14.34 7.91
CA SER A 170 5.46 13.99 8.07
C SER A 170 5.00 13.07 6.94
N GLY A 171 3.99 12.25 7.18
CA GLY A 171 3.41 11.33 6.21
C GLY A 171 2.89 12.07 4.99
N GLU A 172 2.33 13.26 5.18
CA GLU A 172 1.90 14.17 4.11
C GLU A 172 3.09 14.54 3.21
N THR A 173 4.16 15.07 3.82
CA THR A 173 5.36 15.52 3.09
C THR A 173 6.05 14.33 2.43
N ALA A 174 6.18 13.21 3.13
CA ALA A 174 6.80 12.00 2.64
C ALA A 174 6.00 11.36 1.50
N ALA A 175 4.66 11.40 1.53
CA ALA A 175 3.82 10.89 0.45
C ALA A 175 3.93 11.76 -0.81
N VAL A 176 3.86 13.09 -0.66
CA VAL A 176 4.00 14.03 -1.78
C VAL A 176 5.40 13.90 -2.39
N LEU A 177 6.45 14.05 -1.59
CA LEU A 177 7.84 13.97 -2.06
C LEU A 177 8.17 12.57 -2.58
N GLY A 178 7.76 11.51 -1.88
CA GLY A 178 8.03 10.13 -2.27
C GLY A 178 7.38 9.75 -3.59
N SER A 179 6.13 10.17 -3.84
CA SER A 179 5.46 9.96 -5.13
C SER A 179 6.16 10.69 -6.28
N TYR A 180 6.61 11.93 -6.03
CA TYR A 180 7.36 12.72 -7.00
C TYR A 180 8.72 12.09 -7.33
N LEU A 181 9.50 11.72 -6.31
CA LEU A 181 10.80 11.06 -6.50
C LEU A 181 10.67 9.72 -7.21
N HIS A 182 9.63 8.94 -6.87
CA HIS A 182 9.35 7.67 -7.53
C HIS A 182 9.05 7.86 -9.03
N GLY A 183 8.17 8.80 -9.38
CA GLY A 183 7.87 9.09 -10.78
C GLY A 183 9.08 9.66 -11.53
N LEU A 184 9.81 10.59 -10.92
CA LEU A 184 11.03 11.16 -11.50
C LEU A 184 12.11 10.09 -11.74
N ALA A 185 12.30 9.16 -10.81
CA ALA A 185 13.20 8.02 -10.99
C ALA A 185 12.75 7.14 -12.16
N GLY A 186 11.44 6.92 -12.31
CA GLY A 186 10.87 6.23 -13.46
C GLY A 186 11.16 6.93 -14.79
N ASP A 187 11.08 8.26 -14.84
CA ASP A 187 11.38 9.04 -16.03
C ASP A 187 12.87 9.00 -16.40
N ILE A 188 13.75 9.08 -15.39
CA ILE A 188 15.21 8.94 -15.55
C ILE A 188 15.57 7.55 -16.10
N ALA A 189 15.01 6.49 -15.51
CA ALA A 189 15.26 5.13 -15.96
C ALA A 189 14.72 4.89 -17.37
N ALA A 190 13.52 5.37 -17.68
CA ALA A 190 12.91 5.26 -19.01
C ALA A 190 13.71 6.00 -20.08
N ALA A 191 14.35 7.13 -19.76
CA ALA A 191 15.21 7.85 -20.70
C ALA A 191 16.44 7.02 -21.15
N SER A 192 16.88 6.07 -20.31
CA SER A 192 18.06 5.24 -20.58
C SER A 192 17.70 3.87 -21.17
N LEU A 193 16.62 3.25 -20.69
CA LEU A 193 16.26 1.86 -21.00
C LEU A 193 15.03 1.75 -21.93
N GLY A 194 14.29 2.84 -22.10
CA GLY A 194 12.96 2.84 -22.70
C GLY A 194 11.87 2.39 -21.71
N MET A 195 10.61 2.64 -22.08
CA MET A 195 9.46 2.35 -21.19
C MET A 195 9.03 0.88 -21.18
N HIS A 196 9.21 0.15 -22.29
CA HIS A 196 8.64 -1.19 -22.45
C HIS A 196 9.33 -2.27 -21.59
N GLY A 197 10.62 -2.08 -21.30
CA GLY A 197 11.41 -3.01 -20.49
C GLY A 197 11.58 -2.57 -19.04
N LEU A 198 10.92 -1.47 -18.64
CA LEU A 198 11.16 -0.86 -17.34
C LEU A 198 10.61 -1.71 -16.20
N ILE A 199 11.49 -2.12 -15.28
CA ILE A 199 11.12 -2.89 -14.09
C ILE A 199 11.38 -2.10 -12.80
N ALA A 200 10.79 -2.57 -11.69
CA ALA A 200 10.87 -1.88 -10.39
C ALA A 200 12.32 -1.65 -9.93
N SER A 201 13.22 -2.60 -10.16
CA SER A 201 14.64 -2.46 -9.80
C SER A 201 15.35 -1.36 -10.59
N ASP A 202 14.95 -1.10 -11.83
CA ASP A 202 15.54 0.01 -12.62
C ASP A 202 15.17 1.36 -12.01
N VAL A 203 13.90 1.51 -11.61
CA VAL A 203 13.40 2.69 -10.92
C VAL A 203 14.10 2.85 -9.57
N LEU A 204 14.22 1.77 -8.80
CA LEU A 204 14.94 1.76 -7.52
C LEU A 204 16.39 2.26 -7.69
N ASN A 205 17.10 1.77 -8.70
CA ASN A 205 18.47 2.18 -9.00
C ASN A 205 18.58 3.65 -9.44
N ALA A 206 17.51 4.23 -9.99
CA ALA A 206 17.44 5.63 -10.39
C ALA A 206 17.04 6.59 -9.24
N VAL A 207 16.55 6.09 -8.10
CA VAL A 207 16.13 6.93 -6.95
C VAL A 207 17.23 7.90 -6.50
N PRO A 208 18.51 7.52 -6.33
CA PRO A 208 19.55 8.47 -5.93
C PRO A 208 19.73 9.63 -6.93
N GLN A 209 19.55 9.36 -8.22
CA GLN A 209 19.62 10.40 -9.26
C GLN A 209 18.41 11.34 -9.20
N ALA A 210 17.22 10.80 -8.91
CA ALA A 210 16.02 11.61 -8.71
C ALA A 210 16.16 12.53 -7.50
N VAL A 211 16.69 12.03 -6.38
CA VAL A 211 16.97 12.82 -5.17
C VAL A 211 17.96 13.95 -5.49
N LYS A 212 19.10 13.63 -6.11
CA LYS A 212 20.11 14.62 -6.51
C LYS A 212 19.55 15.72 -7.43
N LYS A 213 18.56 15.39 -8.27
CA LYS A 213 17.92 16.36 -9.17
C LYS A 213 16.90 17.25 -8.46
N ALA A 214 16.41 16.83 -7.30
CA ALA A 214 15.44 17.56 -6.48
C ALA A 214 16.09 18.41 -5.37
N GLU A 215 17.39 18.25 -5.12
CA GLU A 215 18.23 19.14 -4.29
C GLU A 215 18.53 20.48 -4.99
#